data_AF-A0A8B2HXX7-F1
#
_entry.id   AF-A0A8B2HXX7-F1
#
_cell.length_a   1.000
_cell.length_b   1.000
_cell.length_c   1.000
_cell.angle_alpha   90.00
_cell.angle_beta   90.00
_cell.angle_gamma   90.00
#
_symmetry.space_group_name_H-M   'P 1'
#
loop_
_entity.id
_entity.type
_entity.pdbx_description
1 polymer ?
#
loop_
_entity_poly.entity_id
_entity_poly.type
_entity_poly.pdbx_seq_one_letter_code
_entity_poly.pdbx_strand_id
1 'polypeptide(L)'
;MKNVLIDQNCKWLASEDSKYLLKDYAEIFVVGEHLKQREYDENLATFCMNNSCELLTADNRAYVHFFSDERIKNIQISEFVYEHKADRPIYLVKIIE
;
A
#
# COMPACT_ATOMS: atom_id res chain seq x y z
N MET A 1 12.97 7.93 6.20
CA MET A 1 11.90 6.96 6.53
C MET A 1 10.90 6.96 5.39
N LYS A 2 10.30 5.81 5.05
CA LYS A 2 9.24 5.74 4.04
C LYS A 2 7.89 5.95 4.72
N ASN A 3 6.90 6.32 3.92
CA ASN A 3 5.50 6.34 4.33
C ASN A 3 4.82 5.04 3.87
N VAL A 4 3.59 4.79 4.33
CA VAL A 4 2.80 3.65 3.88
C VAL A 4 1.39 4.08 3.51
N LEU A 5 0.87 3.55 2.41
CA LEU A 5 -0.54 3.63 2.03
C LEU A 5 -1.18 2.27 2.29
N ILE A 6 -2.27 2.27 3.06
CA ILE A 6 -3.05 1.07 3.37
C ILE A 6 -4.27 1.03 2.44
N ASP A 7 -4.37 -0.05 1.67
CA ASP A 7 -5.53 -0.34 0.83
C ASP A 7 -6.79 -0.54 1.68
N GLN A 8 -7.94 -0.20 1.11
CA GLN A 8 -9.23 -0.37 1.75
C GLN A 8 -9.49 -1.82 2.18
N ASN A 9 -8.96 -2.80 1.44
CA ASN A 9 -9.13 -4.21 1.74
C ASN A 9 -8.39 -4.67 3.02
N CYS A 10 -7.48 -3.85 3.57
CA CYS A 10 -6.70 -4.17 4.77
C CYS A 10 -6.63 -3.00 5.78
N LYS A 11 -7.65 -2.14 5.82
CA LYS A 11 -7.76 -0.97 6.73
C LYS A 11 -7.55 -1.28 8.21
N TRP A 12 -7.77 -2.52 8.65
CA TRP A 12 -7.51 -2.93 10.02
C TRP A 12 -6.05 -2.71 10.45
N LEU A 13 -5.11 -2.62 9.49
CA LEU A 13 -3.71 -2.29 9.75
C LEU A 13 -3.51 -0.87 10.29
N ALA A 14 -4.46 0.04 10.07
CA ALA A 14 -4.44 1.39 10.62
C ALA A 14 -4.94 1.46 12.08
N SER A 15 -5.38 0.34 12.67
CA SER A 15 -5.84 0.31 14.06
C SER A 15 -4.66 0.40 15.05
N GLU A 16 -4.95 0.86 16.27
CA GLU A 16 -3.94 0.88 17.35
C GLU A 16 -3.40 -0.53 17.66
N ASP A 17 -4.23 -1.57 17.57
CA ASP A 17 -3.82 -2.97 17.79
C ASP A 17 -2.73 -3.43 16.81
N SER A 18 -2.72 -2.87 15.59
CA SER A 18 -1.81 -3.27 14.51
C SER A 18 -0.61 -2.32 14.36
N LYS A 19 -0.59 -1.21 15.11
CA LYS A 19 0.39 -0.13 14.95
C LYS A 19 1.84 -0.55 15.08
N TYR A 20 2.10 -1.59 15.88
CA TYR A 20 3.44 -2.17 16.02
C TYR A 20 4.01 -2.71 14.70
N LEU A 21 3.15 -3.14 13.76
CA LEU A 21 3.55 -3.60 12.42
C LEU A 21 4.06 -2.45 11.56
N LEU A 22 3.63 -1.22 11.84
CA LEU A 22 3.89 -0.04 11.02
C LEU A 22 4.87 0.95 11.68
N LYS A 23 5.50 0.56 12.78
CA LYS A 23 6.36 1.44 13.61
C LYS A 23 7.53 2.08 12.87
N ASP A 24 7.98 1.48 11.77
CA ASP A 24 9.14 1.93 11.00
C ASP A 24 8.75 2.92 9.87
N TYR A 25 7.44 3.14 9.65
CA TYR A 25 6.92 4.14 8.72
C TYR A 25 6.73 5.49 9.42
N ALA A 26 7.03 6.58 8.70
CA ALA A 26 6.89 7.93 9.23
C ALA A 26 5.42 8.39 9.25
N GLU A 27 4.71 8.18 8.13
CA GLU A 27 3.30 8.50 7.99
C GLU A 27 2.51 7.31 7.46
N ILE A 28 1.25 7.22 7.88
CA ILE A 28 0.29 6.20 7.47
C ILE A 28 -0.86 6.90 6.74
N PHE A 29 -1.04 6.54 5.48
CA PHE A 29 -2.15 6.94 4.64
C PHE A 29 -3.13 5.77 4.47
N VAL A 30 -4.39 6.10 4.20
CA VAL A 30 -5.46 5.10 4.05
C VAL A 30 -6.31 5.43 2.82
N VAL A 31 -6.54 4.44 1.96
CA VAL A 31 -7.43 4.57 0.80
C VAL A 31 -8.88 4.79 1.27
N GLY A 32 -9.57 5.74 0.65
CA GLY A 32 -10.88 6.24 1.03
C GLY A 32 -10.83 7.41 2.03
N GLU A 33 -9.69 7.67 2.66
CA GLU A 33 -9.48 8.83 3.55
C GLU A 33 -8.53 9.84 2.92
N HIS A 34 -7.38 9.36 2.42
CA HIS A 34 -6.29 10.20 1.89
C HIS A 34 -6.20 10.11 0.36
N LEU A 35 -6.47 8.94 -0.21
CA LEU A 35 -6.64 8.71 -1.65
C LEU A 35 -8.09 8.29 -1.89
N LYS A 36 -8.87 9.07 -2.64
CA LYS A 36 -10.28 8.74 -2.88
C LYS A 36 -10.38 7.40 -3.62
N GLN A 37 -11.26 6.52 -3.15
CA GLN A 37 -11.42 5.18 -3.72
C GLN A 37 -11.70 5.18 -5.23
N ARG A 38 -12.51 6.13 -5.71
CA ARG A 38 -12.84 6.27 -7.15
C ARG A 38 -11.65 6.65 -8.01
N GLU A 39 -10.58 7.14 -7.40
CA GLU A 39 -9.35 7.60 -8.05
C GLU A 39 -8.21 6.59 -7.86
N TYR A 40 -8.46 5.44 -7.19
CA TYR A 40 -7.42 4.49 -6.81
C TYR A 40 -6.63 3.98 -8.01
N ASP A 41 -7.31 3.43 -9.01
CA ASP A 41 -6.66 2.76 -10.16
C ASP A 41 -5.79 3.72 -10.99
N GLU A 42 -6.18 4.99 -11.10
CA GLU A 42 -5.51 6.00 -11.93
C GLU A 42 -4.43 6.77 -11.16
N ASN A 43 -4.61 6.97 -9.85
CA ASN A 43 -3.75 7.85 -9.06
C ASN A 43 -2.87 7.14 -8.03
N LEU A 44 -3.00 5.82 -7.84
CA LEU A 44 -2.19 5.07 -6.88
C LEU A 44 -0.68 5.27 -7.10
N ALA A 45 -0.23 5.15 -8.36
CA ALA A 45 1.17 5.31 -8.75
C ALA A 45 1.69 6.71 -8.38
N THR A 46 0.98 7.74 -8.85
CA THR A 46 1.29 9.15 -8.60
C THR A 46 1.28 9.50 -7.11
N PHE A 47 0.28 9.00 -6.38
CA PHE A 47 0.18 9.21 -4.94
C PHE A 47 1.39 8.61 -4.21
N CYS A 48 1.77 7.37 -4.54
CA CYS A 48 2.89 6.70 -3.89
C CYS A 48 4.24 7.37 -4.19
N MET A 49 4.43 7.84 -5.42
CA MET A 49 5.61 8.63 -5.81
C MET A 49 5.68 9.96 -5.05
N ASN A 50 4.60 10.74 -5.05
CA ASN A 50 4.58 12.08 -4.45
C ASN A 50 4.74 12.03 -2.92
N ASN A 51 4.19 11.00 -2.26
CA ASN A 51 4.24 10.85 -0.81
C ASN A 51 5.36 9.90 -0.35
N SER A 52 6.21 9.42 -1.25
CA SER A 52 7.28 8.46 -0.93
C SER A 52 6.78 7.24 -0.11
N CYS A 53 5.63 6.69 -0.48
CA CYS A 53 5.00 5.60 0.27
C CYS A 53 5.08 4.24 -0.44
N GLU A 54 5.12 3.19 0.38
CA GLU A 54 4.90 1.81 -0.03
C GLU A 54 3.41 1.47 0.10
N LEU A 55 2.90 0.45 -0.61
CA LEU A 55 1.49 0.04 -0.52
C LEU A 55 1.37 -1.28 0.24
N LEU A 56 0.43 -1.32 1.19
CA LEU A 56 -0.07 -2.55 1.80
C LEU A 56 -1.44 -2.89 1.20
N THR A 57 -1.59 -4.11 0.68
CA THR A 57 -2.84 -4.58 0.07
C THR A 57 -3.03 -6.08 0.19
N ALA A 58 -4.27 -6.56 0.22
CA ALA A 58 -4.59 -7.97 0.06
C ALA A 58 -4.74 -8.39 -1.43
N ASP A 59 -4.71 -7.44 -2.38
CA ASP A 59 -4.81 -7.72 -3.81
C ASP A 59 -3.42 -7.94 -4.41
N ASN A 60 -3.15 -9.19 -4.81
CA ASN A 60 -1.88 -9.56 -5.44
C ASN A 60 -1.67 -8.96 -6.84
N ARG A 61 -2.66 -8.24 -7.40
CA ARG A 61 -2.57 -7.55 -8.70
C ARG A 61 -2.58 -6.03 -8.60
N ALA A 62 -2.67 -5.44 -7.40
CA ALA A 62 -2.69 -3.98 -7.25
C ALA A 62 -1.44 -3.29 -7.85
N TYR A 63 -0.31 -4.01 -7.93
CA TYR A 63 0.92 -3.54 -8.54
C TYR A 63 0.75 -3.14 -10.02
N VAL A 64 -0.22 -3.71 -10.75
CA VAL A 64 -0.42 -3.41 -12.17
C VAL A 64 -0.72 -1.92 -12.37
N HIS A 65 -1.43 -1.31 -11.43
CA HIS A 65 -1.76 0.12 -11.46
C HIS A 65 -0.53 1.02 -11.29
N PHE A 66 0.56 0.54 -10.69
CA PHE A 66 1.80 1.31 -10.60
C PHE A 66 2.44 1.54 -11.97
N PHE A 67 2.28 0.61 -12.91
CA PHE A 67 2.83 0.75 -14.26
C PHE A 67 2.01 1.67 -15.18
N SER A 68 0.93 2.27 -14.67
CA SER A 68 0.27 3.40 -15.35
C SER A 68 1.16 4.65 -15.41
N ASP A 69 2.13 4.75 -14.50
CA ASP A 69 3.13 5.81 -14.50
C ASP A 69 4.42 5.32 -15.16
N GLU A 70 4.74 5.88 -16.33
CA GLU A 70 5.92 5.47 -17.12
C GLU A 70 7.25 5.66 -16.38
N ARG A 71 7.30 6.46 -15.31
CA ARG A 71 8.50 6.66 -14.49
C ARG A 71 8.83 5.44 -13.64
N ILE A 72 7.84 4.59 -13.35
CA ILE A 72 8.00 3.40 -12.53
C ILE A 72 8.39 2.22 -13.43
N LYS A 73 9.61 1.72 -13.27
CA LYS A 73 10.14 0.61 -14.06
C LYS A 73 10.13 -0.72 -13.32
N ASN A 74 10.37 -0.67 -12.01
CA ASN A 74 10.53 -1.86 -11.19
C ASN A 74 9.64 -1.76 -9.94
N ILE A 75 8.91 -2.83 -9.68
CA ILE A 75 8.12 -3.00 -8.45
C ILE A 75 8.59 -4.28 -7.76
N GLN A 76 8.83 -4.20 -6.46
CA GLN A 76 9.02 -5.37 -5.60
C GLN A 76 7.71 -5.68 -4.87
N ILE A 77 7.34 -6.96 -4.85
CA ILE A 77 6.21 -7.46 -4.07
C ILE A 77 6.74 -8.51 -3.09
N SER A 78 6.33 -8.40 -1.83
CA SER A 78 6.68 -9.34 -0.77
C SER A 78 5.47 -9.57 0.13
N GLU A 79 5.41 -10.71 0.80
CA GLU A 79 4.44 -10.91 1.88
C GLU A 79 4.83 -10.05 3.08
N PHE A 80 3.85 -9.35 3.66
CA PHE A 80 4.02 -8.51 4.83
C PHE A 80 3.55 -9.22 6.10
N VAL A 81 2.31 -9.69 6.10
CA VAL A 81 1.69 -10.41 7.22
C VAL A 81 0.56 -11.28 6.67
N TYR A 82 0.23 -12.35 7.40
CA TYR A 82 -0.93 -13.18 7.08
C TYR A 82 -2.15 -12.78 7.92
N GLU A 83 -3.27 -12.43 7.28
CA GLU A 83 -4.52 -12.08 7.95
C GLU A 83 -5.33 -13.35 8.25
N HIS A 84 -5.12 -13.95 9.42
CA HIS A 84 -5.78 -15.21 9.80
C HIS A 84 -7.30 -15.18 9.79
N LYS A 85 -7.94 -14.02 10.07
CA LYS A 85 -9.41 -13.90 10.07
C LYS A 85 -10.01 -14.01 8.67
N ALA A 86 -9.27 -13.58 7.65
CA ALA A 86 -9.71 -13.57 6.26
C ALA A 86 -8.98 -14.61 5.39
N ASP A 87 -8.13 -15.44 6.01
CA ASP A 87 -7.37 -16.53 5.39
C ASP A 87 -6.61 -16.09 4.12
N ARG A 88 -5.87 -14.98 4.23
CA ARG A 88 -5.17 -14.39 3.09
C ARG A 88 -3.90 -13.66 3.49
N PRO A 89 -2.88 -13.61 2.62
CA PRO A 89 -1.71 -12.76 2.82
C PRO A 89 -2.05 -11.29 2.56
N ILE A 90 -1.34 -10.41 3.26
CA ILE A 90 -1.20 -9.00 2.93
C ILE A 90 0.17 -8.82 2.28
N TYR A 91 0.19 -8.14 1.15
CA TYR A 91 1.39 -7.85 0.38
C TYR A 91 1.88 -6.44 0.64
N LEU A 92 3.20 -6.30 0.64
CA LEU A 92 3.92 -5.04 0.59
C LEU A 92 4.46 -4.83 -0.83
N VAL A 93 4.03 -3.73 -1.45
CA VAL A 93 4.40 -3.32 -2.81
C VAL A 93 5.29 -2.08 -2.73
N LYS A 94 6.48 -2.16 -3.33
CA LYS A 94 7.50 -1.10 -3.30
C LYS A 94 7.93 -0.71 -4.70
N ILE A 95 8.09 0.59 -4.92
CA ILE A 95 8.81 1.13 -6.08
C ILE A 95 10.32 1.02 -5.78
N ILE A 96 11.06 0.36 -6.68
CA ILE A 96 12.52 0.22 -6.59
C ILE A 96 13.15 0.78 -7.85
N GLU A 97 14.40 1.24 -7.74
CA GLU A 97 15.20 1.75 -8.87
C GLU A 97 15.85 0.60 -9.64
#